data_AF-A0A7X3H3N7-F1
#
_entry.id   AF-A0A7X3H3N7-F1
#
_cell.length_a   1.000
_cell.length_b   1.000
_cell.length_c   1.000
_cell.angle_alpha   90.00
_cell.angle_beta   90.00
_cell.angle_gamma   90.00
#
_symmetry.space_group_name_H-M   'P 1'
#
loop_
_entity.id
_entity.type
_entity.pdbx_description
1 polymer ?
#
loop_
_entity_poly.entity_id
_entity_poly.type
_entity_poly.pdbx_seq_one_letter_code
_entity_poly.pdbx_strand_id
1 'polypeptide(L)'
;MPQKPAGPSVRERLLQAARACFLGDDYHQVTTRQIAEMAGANQSMIRYYFGSKEGLYEEMLREAFNPLLEVLDGPLLASVDGFAGFLRLYYDAMASKPELPRLVLKVLALNRGPGRRFLQQLLERGRSGGARRVADLKQAGRIDPETDPDMLRMAFVSLAMTPMLLRDVFEEQMDRPMDADFLAGLACLNGRLFSAGLSPQASGEERA
;
A
#
# COMPACT_ATOMS: atom_id res chain seq x y z
N MET A 1 -5.91 -27.66 -32.77
CA MET A 1 -4.60 -26.95 -32.73
C MET A 1 -4.56 -26.10 -31.48
N PRO A 2 -3.50 -26.15 -30.66
CA PRO A 2 -3.39 -25.27 -29.50
C PRO A 2 -3.18 -23.82 -30.00
N GLN A 3 -4.00 -22.88 -29.53
CA GLN A 3 -3.82 -21.45 -29.80
C GLN A 3 -2.52 -20.97 -29.12
N LYS A 4 -1.64 -20.37 -29.92
CA LYS A 4 -0.45 -19.66 -29.44
C LYS A 4 -0.92 -18.50 -28.55
N PRO A 5 -0.37 -18.29 -27.34
CA PRO A 5 -0.80 -17.17 -26.50
C PRO A 5 -0.61 -15.87 -27.28
N ALA A 6 -1.68 -15.07 -27.40
CA ALA A 6 -1.60 -13.75 -28.00
C ALA A 6 -0.62 -12.91 -27.16
N GLY A 7 0.33 -12.25 -27.82
CA GLY A 7 1.27 -11.36 -27.13
C GLY A 7 0.53 -10.20 -26.42
N PRO A 8 1.24 -9.46 -25.54
CA PRO A 8 0.62 -8.38 -24.78
C PRO A 8 -0.02 -7.34 -25.70
N SER A 9 -1.25 -6.95 -25.37
CA SER A 9 -2.03 -5.92 -26.04
C SER A 9 -1.30 -4.57 -26.05
N VAL A 10 -1.67 -3.67 -26.95
CA VAL A 10 -1.09 -2.31 -27.00
C VAL A 10 -1.28 -1.58 -25.67
N ARG A 11 -2.43 -1.75 -25.02
CA ARG A 11 -2.71 -1.19 -23.68
C ARG A 11 -1.71 -1.69 -22.64
N GLU A 12 -1.46 -2.99 -22.59
CA GLU A 12 -0.51 -3.60 -21.64
C GLU A 12 0.92 -3.14 -21.90
N ARG A 13 1.36 -3.06 -23.17
CA ARG A 13 2.70 -2.56 -23.51
C ARG A 13 2.87 -1.10 -23.10
N LEU A 14 1.85 -0.26 -23.27
CA LEU A 14 1.87 1.14 -22.83
C LEU A 14 1.97 1.26 -21.30
N LEU A 15 1.27 0.41 -20.54
CA LEU A 15 1.35 0.37 -19.09
C LEU A 15 2.73 -0.10 -18.60
N GLN A 16 3.29 -1.15 -19.21
CA GLN A 16 4.65 -1.62 -18.91
C GLN A 16 5.68 -0.52 -19.20
N ALA A 17 5.55 0.16 -20.35
CA ALA A 17 6.42 1.26 -20.70
C ALA A 17 6.30 2.44 -19.72
N ALA A 18 5.06 2.80 -19.35
CA ALA A 18 4.80 3.83 -18.35
C ALA A 18 5.47 3.48 -17.00
N ARG A 19 5.34 2.24 -16.51
CA ARG A 19 5.99 1.80 -15.27
C ARG A 19 7.49 2.03 -15.30
N ALA A 20 8.17 1.57 -16.35
CA ALA A 20 9.61 1.74 -16.47
C ALA A 20 10.02 3.22 -16.52
N CYS A 21 9.35 4.05 -17.32
CA CYS A 21 9.63 5.49 -17.39
C CYS A 21 9.37 6.21 -16.07
N PHE A 22 8.21 5.99 -15.44
CA PHE A 22 7.81 6.69 -14.23
C PHE A 22 8.51 6.18 -12.96
N LEU A 23 9.08 4.96 -12.97
CA LEU A 23 9.98 4.50 -11.91
C LEU A 23 11.38 5.13 -12.06
N GLY A 24 11.85 5.34 -13.29
CA GLY A 24 13.11 6.04 -13.57
C GLY A 24 13.07 7.53 -13.22
N ASP A 25 12.06 8.27 -13.69
CA ASP A 25 12.06 9.74 -13.69
C ASP A 25 10.85 10.37 -12.99
N ASP A 26 10.93 11.65 -12.61
CA ASP A 26 9.76 12.40 -12.13
C ASP A 26 8.66 12.45 -13.20
N TYR A 27 7.39 12.42 -12.78
CA TYR A 27 6.22 12.52 -13.65
C TYR A 27 6.35 13.65 -14.67
N HIS A 28 6.91 14.80 -14.29
CA HIS A 28 7.06 15.96 -15.20
C HIS A 28 8.12 15.76 -16.29
N GLN A 29 9.11 14.90 -16.08
CA GLN A 29 10.20 14.64 -17.03
C GLN A 29 9.84 13.56 -18.06
N VAL A 30 8.92 12.65 -17.72
CA VAL A 30 8.45 11.60 -18.64
C VAL A 30 7.49 12.18 -19.68
N THR A 31 7.74 11.94 -20.97
CA THR A 31 6.87 12.37 -22.07
C THR A 31 6.04 11.21 -22.63
N THR A 32 4.86 11.52 -23.18
CA THR A 32 4.02 10.50 -23.85
C THR A 32 4.69 9.93 -25.11
N ARG A 33 5.58 10.69 -25.74
CA ARG A 33 6.39 10.22 -26.88
C ARG A 33 7.36 9.12 -26.45
N GLN A 34 8.14 9.36 -25.40
CA GLN A 34 9.08 8.35 -24.85
C GLN A 34 8.35 7.05 -24.48
N ILE A 35 7.20 7.15 -23.80
CA ILE A 35 6.39 5.98 -23.43
C ILE A 35 5.92 5.22 -24.68
N ALA A 36 5.40 5.93 -25.67
CA ALA A 36 4.88 5.30 -26.90
C ALA A 36 5.98 4.63 -27.72
N GLU A 37 7.13 5.28 -27.86
CA GLU A 37 8.33 4.73 -28.50
C GLU A 37 8.77 3.43 -27.81
N MET A 38 8.88 3.45 -26.47
CA MET A 38 9.26 2.28 -25.69
C MET A 38 8.23 1.13 -25.75
N ALA A 39 6.94 1.45 -25.87
CA ALA A 39 5.87 0.47 -26.02
C ALA A 39 5.74 -0.10 -27.45
N GLY A 40 6.49 0.44 -28.42
CA GLY A 40 6.31 0.14 -29.84
C GLY A 40 4.90 0.48 -30.32
N ALA A 41 4.36 1.62 -29.88
CA ALA A 41 3.00 2.07 -30.14
C ALA A 41 2.95 3.49 -30.70
N ASN A 42 1.86 3.84 -31.36
CA ASN A 42 1.61 5.23 -31.75
C ASN A 42 1.21 6.05 -30.52
N GLN A 43 1.76 7.26 -30.36
CA GLN A 43 1.45 8.18 -29.26
C GLN A 43 -0.06 8.46 -29.12
N SER A 44 -0.82 8.44 -30.22
CA SER A 44 -2.28 8.58 -30.20
C SER A 44 -2.99 7.50 -29.37
N MET A 45 -2.38 6.32 -29.24
CA MET A 45 -2.92 5.20 -28.46
C MET A 45 -2.97 5.52 -26.96
N ILE A 46 -2.09 6.38 -26.45
CA ILE A 46 -2.16 6.82 -25.04
C ILE A 46 -3.45 7.61 -24.81
N ARG A 47 -3.79 8.52 -25.72
CA ARG A 47 -5.05 9.29 -25.64
C ARG A 47 -6.27 8.39 -25.83
N TYR A 48 -6.18 7.41 -26.73
CA TYR A 48 -7.25 6.45 -26.97
C TYR A 48 -7.55 5.56 -25.76
N TYR A 49 -6.53 4.95 -25.15
CA TYR A 49 -6.72 4.00 -24.04
C TYR A 49 -6.85 4.65 -22.67
N PHE A 50 -6.15 5.76 -22.44
CA PHE A 50 -6.01 6.34 -21.09
C PHE A 50 -6.47 7.80 -21.01
N GLY A 51 -6.89 8.40 -22.13
CA GLY A 51 -7.31 9.80 -22.21
C GLY A 51 -6.16 10.81 -22.14
N SER A 52 -5.19 10.62 -21.25
CA SER A 52 -4.06 11.54 -21.04
C SER A 52 -2.84 10.83 -20.45
N LYS A 53 -1.71 11.56 -20.35
CA LYS A 53 -0.53 11.10 -19.61
C LYS A 53 -0.84 10.87 -18.13
N GLU A 54 -1.69 11.71 -17.57
CA GLU A 54 -2.13 11.62 -16.18
C GLU A 54 -2.99 10.37 -15.97
N GLY A 55 -3.96 10.13 -16.86
CA GLY A 55 -4.79 8.92 -16.80
C GLY A 55 -3.97 7.64 -16.91
N LEU A 56 -2.98 7.61 -17.80
CA LEU A 56 -2.03 6.48 -17.89
C LEU A 56 -1.25 6.28 -16.59
N TYR A 57 -0.79 7.37 -15.98
CA TYR A 57 -0.07 7.31 -14.71
C TYR A 57 -0.96 6.85 -13.55
N GLU A 58 -2.19 7.35 -13.47
CA GLU A 58 -3.16 6.94 -12.44
C GLU A 58 -3.57 5.46 -12.59
N GLU A 59 -3.79 4.98 -13.81
CA GLU A 59 -4.04 3.56 -14.08
C GLU A 59 -2.84 2.70 -13.68
N MET A 60 -1.63 3.15 -14.00
CA MET A 60 -0.40 2.48 -13.59
C MET A 60 -0.27 2.40 -12.06
N LEU A 61 -0.53 3.49 -11.34
CA LEU A 61 -0.57 3.50 -9.87
C LEU A 61 -1.65 2.57 -9.33
N ARG A 62 -2.87 2.62 -9.88
CA ARG A 62 -3.97 1.76 -9.48
C ARG A 62 -3.62 0.28 -9.65
N GLU A 63 -3.06 -0.12 -10.78
CA GLU A 63 -2.63 -1.50 -11.01
C GLU A 63 -1.49 -1.92 -10.07
N ALA A 64 -0.55 -1.02 -9.76
CA ALA A 64 0.51 -1.31 -8.80
C ALA A 64 -0.10 -1.55 -7.41
N PHE A 65 -0.93 -0.64 -6.92
CA PHE A 65 -1.52 -0.64 -5.59
C PHE A 65 -2.76 -1.52 -5.42
N ASN A 66 -3.27 -2.17 -6.48
CA ASN A 66 -4.48 -2.99 -6.41
C ASN A 66 -4.46 -4.03 -5.27
N PRO A 67 -3.37 -4.81 -5.06
CA PRO A 67 -3.31 -5.75 -3.94
C PRO A 67 -3.47 -5.06 -2.57
N LEU A 68 -2.89 -3.86 -2.42
CA LEU A 68 -3.03 -3.10 -1.18
C LEU A 68 -4.45 -2.54 -1.01
N LEU A 69 -5.09 -2.10 -2.09
CA LEU A 69 -6.48 -1.64 -2.06
C LEU A 69 -7.43 -2.75 -1.63
N GLU A 70 -7.25 -3.97 -2.16
CA GLU A 70 -8.02 -5.15 -1.77
C GLU A 70 -7.87 -5.47 -0.27
N VAL A 71 -6.65 -5.35 0.27
CA VAL A 71 -6.40 -5.54 1.71
C VAL A 71 -7.09 -4.47 2.56
N LEU A 72 -7.02 -3.19 2.15
CA LEU A 72 -7.64 -2.07 2.88
C LEU A 72 -9.18 -2.17 2.91
N ASP A 73 -9.76 -2.68 1.83
CA ASP A 73 -11.20 -2.92 1.67
C ASP A 73 -11.68 -4.22 2.34
N GLY A 74 -10.75 -5.09 2.75
CA GLY A 74 -11.05 -6.37 3.36
C GLY A 74 -11.69 -6.28 4.76
N PRO A 75 -12.35 -7.36 5.21
CA PRO A 75 -13.06 -7.40 6.49
C PRO A 75 -12.16 -7.68 7.70
N LEU A 76 -10.86 -7.96 7.52
CA LEU A 76 -10.01 -8.52 8.59
C LEU A 76 -9.85 -7.64 9.83
N LEU A 77 -10.10 -6.33 9.75
CA LEU A 77 -10.05 -5.44 10.92
C LEU A 77 -11.38 -5.38 11.72
N ALA A 78 -12.25 -6.38 11.57
CA ALA A 78 -13.49 -6.50 12.34
C ALA A 78 -13.30 -6.96 13.80
N SER A 79 -12.09 -7.38 14.19
CA SER A 79 -11.75 -7.76 15.57
C SER A 79 -10.33 -7.34 15.95
N VAL A 80 -10.07 -7.23 17.25
CA VAL A 80 -8.74 -6.92 17.82
C VAL A 80 -7.70 -8.01 17.55
N ASP A 81 -8.12 -9.24 17.26
CA ASP A 81 -7.22 -10.33 16.88
C ASP A 81 -6.90 -10.29 15.36
N GLY A 82 -7.66 -9.49 14.61
CA GLY A 82 -7.54 -9.35 13.16
C GLY A 82 -6.32 -8.55 12.69
N PHE A 83 -5.63 -7.83 13.58
CA PHE A 83 -4.45 -7.03 13.23
C PHE A 83 -3.32 -7.88 12.63
N ALA A 84 -3.03 -9.04 13.24
CA ALA A 84 -1.98 -9.93 12.73
C ALA A 84 -2.32 -10.45 11.32
N GLY A 85 -3.57 -10.86 11.11
CA GLY A 85 -4.05 -11.32 9.80
C GLY A 85 -3.99 -10.21 8.74
N PHE A 86 -4.41 -9.00 9.09
CA PHE A 86 -4.32 -7.85 8.19
C PHE A 86 -2.86 -7.54 7.84
N LEU A 87 -1.97 -7.45 8.83
CA LEU A 87 -0.56 -7.13 8.60
C LEU A 87 0.13 -8.19 7.73
N ARG A 88 -0.22 -9.46 7.90
CA ARG A 88 0.26 -10.53 7.02
C ARG A 88 -0.16 -10.30 5.57
N LEU A 89 -1.44 -10.05 5.32
CA LEU A 89 -1.93 -9.75 3.96
C LEU A 89 -1.28 -8.49 3.37
N TYR A 90 -1.07 -7.48 4.20
CA TYR A 90 -0.36 -6.27 3.82
C TYR A 90 1.09 -6.56 3.41
N TYR A 91 1.83 -7.33 4.21
CA TYR A 91 3.21 -7.70 3.90
C TYR A 91 3.30 -8.58 2.65
N ASP A 92 2.39 -9.55 2.48
CA ASP A 92 2.30 -10.38 1.29
C ASP A 92 2.04 -9.53 0.04
N ALA A 93 1.10 -8.58 0.12
CA ALA A 93 0.80 -7.64 -0.96
C ALA A 93 2.02 -6.78 -1.33
N MET A 94 2.72 -6.21 -0.34
CA MET A 94 3.92 -5.40 -0.60
C MET A 94 5.11 -6.24 -1.10
N ALA A 95 5.26 -7.48 -0.64
CA ALA A 95 6.32 -8.39 -1.05
C ALA A 95 6.10 -8.94 -2.47
N SER A 96 4.84 -9.08 -2.90
CA SER A 96 4.48 -9.57 -4.24
C SER A 96 4.90 -8.62 -5.38
N LYS A 97 5.17 -7.35 -5.07
CA LYS A 97 5.56 -6.30 -6.03
C LYS A 97 6.70 -5.45 -5.48
N PRO A 98 7.98 -5.85 -5.67
CA PRO A 98 9.15 -5.12 -5.17
C PRO A 98 9.24 -3.66 -5.64
N GLU A 99 8.57 -3.31 -6.75
CA GLU A 99 8.48 -1.94 -7.25
C GLU A 99 7.60 -1.03 -6.39
N LEU A 100 6.67 -1.58 -5.61
CA LEU A 100 5.66 -0.81 -4.89
C LEU A 100 6.26 -0.01 -3.72
N PRO A 101 7.10 -0.58 -2.81
CA PRO A 101 7.77 0.21 -1.78
C PRO A 101 8.62 1.35 -2.36
N ARG A 102 9.33 1.09 -3.47
CA ARG A 102 10.15 2.09 -4.18
C ARG A 102 9.29 3.22 -4.73
N LEU A 103 8.16 2.89 -5.35
CA LEU A 103 7.20 3.86 -5.86
C LEU A 103 6.61 4.72 -4.74
N VAL A 104 6.27 4.13 -3.59
CA VAL A 104 5.81 4.87 -2.40
C VAL A 104 6.87 5.87 -1.94
N LEU A 105 8.12 5.43 -1.74
CA LEU A 105 9.23 6.31 -1.36
C LEU A 105 9.42 7.46 -2.34
N LYS A 106 9.38 7.17 -3.65
CA LYS A 106 9.52 8.18 -4.69
C LYS A 106 8.40 9.23 -4.63
N VAL A 107 7.15 8.79 -4.48
CA VAL A 107 6.00 9.70 -4.37
C VAL A 107 6.10 10.55 -3.10
N LEU A 108 6.50 9.96 -1.97
CA LEU A 108 6.73 10.67 -0.71
C LEU A 108 7.84 11.72 -0.83
N ALA A 109 8.95 11.38 -1.48
CA ALA A 109 10.09 12.27 -1.66
C ALA A 109 9.81 13.44 -2.61
N LEU A 110 9.13 13.19 -3.74
CA LEU A 110 8.78 14.24 -4.71
C LEU A 110 7.70 15.19 -4.17
N ASN A 111 6.75 14.66 -3.39
CA ASN A 111 5.67 15.41 -2.74
C ASN A 111 4.95 16.42 -3.66
N ARG A 112 4.73 16.05 -4.92
CA ARG A 112 4.00 16.86 -5.91
C ARG A 112 3.36 15.99 -7.00
N GLY A 113 2.53 16.62 -7.84
CA GLY A 113 1.93 15.98 -9.01
C GLY A 113 0.86 14.93 -8.69
N PRO A 114 0.44 14.14 -9.70
CA PRO A 114 -0.65 13.16 -9.55
C PRO A 114 -0.34 12.06 -8.53
N GLY A 115 0.93 11.69 -8.34
CA GLY A 115 1.33 10.65 -7.39
C GLY A 115 1.01 11.03 -5.96
N ARG A 116 1.27 12.29 -5.58
CA ARG A 116 0.88 12.82 -4.26
C ARG A 116 -0.63 12.76 -4.04
N ARG A 117 -1.42 13.15 -5.05
CA ARG A 117 -2.89 13.08 -4.97
C ARG A 117 -3.37 11.65 -4.75
N PHE A 118 -2.81 10.70 -5.47
CA PHE A 118 -3.13 9.28 -5.29
C PHE A 118 -2.80 8.80 -3.88
N LEU A 119 -1.61 9.12 -3.35
CA LEU A 119 -1.23 8.74 -2.00
C LEU A 119 -2.12 9.40 -0.94
N GLN A 120 -2.50 10.67 -1.12
CA GLN A 120 -3.45 11.35 -0.25
C GLN A 120 -4.82 10.63 -0.23
N GLN A 121 -5.33 10.25 -1.40
CA GLN A 121 -6.58 9.50 -1.50
C GLN A 121 -6.48 8.12 -0.81
N LEU A 122 -5.35 7.44 -0.96
CA LEU A 122 -5.10 6.15 -0.31
C LEU A 122 -5.09 6.28 1.22
N LEU A 123 -4.40 7.29 1.75
CA LEU A 123 -4.34 7.56 3.18
C LEU A 123 -5.70 8.00 3.74
N GLU A 124 -6.46 8.82 3.00
CA GLU A 124 -7.81 9.25 3.40
C GLU A 124 -8.80 8.09 3.43
N ARG A 125 -8.69 7.16 2.47
CA ARG A 125 -9.43 5.89 2.47
C ARG A 125 -9.12 5.07 3.72
N GLY A 126 -7.84 4.93 4.06
CA GLY A 126 -7.42 4.29 5.30
C GLY A 126 -7.93 5.00 6.56
N ARG A 127 -7.96 6.34 6.57
CA ARG A 127 -8.44 7.17 7.68
C ARG A 127 -9.92 6.98 7.95
N SER A 128 -10.76 7.17 6.94
CA SER A 128 -12.21 6.99 7.03
C SER A 128 -12.60 5.57 7.43
N GLY A 129 -12.00 4.56 6.79
CA GLY A 129 -12.24 3.15 7.13
C GLY A 129 -11.75 2.78 8.54
N GLY A 130 -10.58 3.28 8.94
CA GLY A 130 -10.02 3.07 10.27
C GLY A 130 -10.88 3.69 11.38
N ALA A 131 -11.28 4.96 11.22
CA ALA A 131 -12.10 5.66 12.20
C ALA A 131 -13.45 4.95 12.46
N ARG A 132 -14.11 4.45 11.40
CA ARG A 132 -15.34 3.67 11.53
C ARG A 132 -15.12 2.38 12.33
N ARG A 133 -14.07 1.63 12.01
CA ARG A 133 -13.73 0.38 12.71
C ARG A 133 -13.41 0.61 14.18
N VAL A 134 -12.68 1.68 14.50
CA VAL A 134 -12.40 2.07 15.90
C VAL A 134 -13.70 2.41 16.63
N ALA A 135 -14.62 3.14 16.00
CA ALA A 135 -15.92 3.43 16.60
C ALA A 135 -16.73 2.15 16.87
N ASP A 136 -16.77 1.21 15.93
CA ASP A 136 -17.46 -0.08 16.08
C ASP A 136 -16.86 -0.91 17.25
N LEU A 137 -15.52 -0.95 17.36
CA LEU A 137 -14.82 -1.65 18.44
C LEU A 137 -15.04 -1.00 19.81
N LYS A 138 -15.10 0.33 19.89
CA LYS A 138 -15.47 1.07 21.11
C LYS A 138 -16.90 0.74 21.54
N GLN A 139 -17.85 0.79 20.60
CA GLN A 139 -19.25 0.47 20.88
C GLN A 139 -19.44 -0.97 21.37
N ALA A 140 -18.64 -1.90 20.85
CA ALA A 140 -18.63 -3.30 21.27
C ALA A 140 -17.85 -3.55 22.59
N GLY A 141 -17.28 -2.51 23.22
CA GLY A 141 -16.48 -2.64 24.45
C GLY A 141 -15.20 -3.46 24.28
N ARG A 142 -14.67 -3.55 23.04
CA ARG A 142 -13.50 -4.37 22.70
C ARG A 142 -12.18 -3.61 22.82
N ILE A 143 -12.24 -2.29 22.82
CA ILE A 143 -11.08 -1.41 23.01
C ILE A 143 -11.41 -0.27 23.97
N ASP A 144 -10.38 0.38 24.50
CA ASP A 144 -10.51 1.55 25.38
C ASP A 144 -11.34 2.68 24.71
N PRO A 145 -12.41 3.20 25.38
CA PRO A 145 -13.25 4.26 24.84
C PRO A 145 -12.50 5.57 24.56
N GLU A 146 -11.36 5.81 25.21
CA GLU A 146 -10.52 7.00 25.02
C GLU A 146 -9.51 6.85 23.87
N THR A 147 -9.45 5.68 23.21
CA THR A 147 -8.53 5.44 22.08
C THR A 147 -8.73 6.45 20.95
N ASP A 148 -7.74 7.28 20.65
CA ASP A 148 -7.80 8.18 19.49
C ASP A 148 -7.63 7.38 18.17
N PRO A 149 -8.59 7.46 17.23
CA PRO A 149 -8.54 6.69 15.99
C PRO A 149 -7.40 7.12 15.05
N ASP A 150 -7.03 8.39 15.04
CA ASP A 150 -5.94 8.89 14.20
C ASP A 150 -4.58 8.50 14.76
N MET A 151 -4.40 8.52 16.08
CA MET A 151 -3.17 8.02 16.72
C MET A 151 -2.98 6.52 16.48
N LEU A 152 -4.04 5.72 16.67
CA LEU A 152 -3.99 4.28 16.38
C LEU A 152 -3.65 4.03 14.92
N ARG A 153 -4.29 4.74 13.99
CA ARG A 153 -4.00 4.63 12.56
C ARG A 153 -2.56 5.00 12.24
N MET A 154 -2.03 6.09 12.81
CA MET A 154 -0.64 6.50 12.58
C MET A 154 0.34 5.44 13.07
N ALA A 155 0.12 4.87 14.25
CA ALA A 155 0.92 3.77 14.77
C ALA A 155 0.84 2.54 13.86
N PHE A 156 -0.38 2.18 13.43
CA PHE A 156 -0.62 1.07 12.50
C PHE A 156 0.11 1.23 11.18
N VAL A 157 -0.07 2.39 10.52
CA VAL A 157 0.61 2.71 9.25
C VAL A 157 2.12 2.69 9.42
N SER A 158 2.65 3.20 10.53
CA SER A 158 4.10 3.21 10.79
C SER A 158 4.66 1.79 10.93
N LEU A 159 4.02 0.92 11.71
CA LEU A 159 4.46 -0.45 11.92
C LEU A 159 4.23 -1.36 10.70
N ALA A 160 3.25 -1.04 9.86
CA ALA A 160 3.02 -1.73 8.59
C ALA A 160 4.01 -1.27 7.50
N MET A 161 4.09 0.03 7.24
CA MET A 161 4.82 0.55 6.08
C MET A 161 6.34 0.55 6.28
N THR A 162 6.84 1.00 7.44
CA THR A 162 8.28 1.25 7.63
C THR A 162 9.17 0.02 7.38
N PRO A 163 8.85 -1.19 7.89
CA PRO A 163 9.65 -2.39 7.60
C PRO A 163 9.74 -2.70 6.10
N MET A 164 8.70 -2.36 5.35
CA MET A 164 8.64 -2.60 3.91
C MET A 164 9.38 -1.53 3.11
N LEU A 165 9.32 -0.27 3.53
CA LEU A 165 10.04 0.83 2.85
C LEU A 165 11.55 0.74 3.09
N LEU A 166 11.96 0.27 4.26
CA LEU A 166 13.35 0.14 4.67
C LEU A 166 13.87 -1.30 4.60
N ARG A 167 13.19 -2.18 3.86
CA ARG A 167 13.53 -3.61 3.78
C ARG A 167 15.02 -3.84 3.51
N ASP A 168 15.55 -3.28 2.43
CA ASP A 168 16.95 -3.48 2.02
C ASP A 168 17.92 -3.09 3.15
N VAL A 169 17.63 -2.00 3.87
CA VAL A 169 18.46 -1.51 5.00
C VAL A 169 18.38 -2.48 6.18
N PHE A 170 17.19 -2.98 6.52
CA PHE A 170 17.03 -3.92 7.62
C PHE A 170 17.64 -5.29 7.30
N GLU A 171 17.51 -5.78 6.08
CA GLU A 171 18.12 -7.04 5.64
C GLU A 171 19.65 -6.97 5.70
N GLU A 172 20.25 -5.87 5.24
CA GLU A 172 21.69 -5.62 5.33
C GLU A 172 22.16 -5.55 6.79
N GLN A 173 21.45 -4.80 7.64
CA GLN A 173 21.82 -4.66 9.07
C GLN A 173 21.67 -5.96 9.87
N MET A 174 20.68 -6.79 9.55
CA MET A 174 20.43 -8.05 10.26
C MET A 174 21.22 -9.23 9.68
N ASP A 175 21.86 -9.06 8.52
CA ASP A 175 22.49 -10.11 7.72
C ASP A 175 21.55 -11.32 7.47
N ARG A 176 20.27 -11.03 7.17
CA ARG A 176 19.24 -12.03 6.84
C ARG A 176 18.09 -11.43 6.04
N PRO A 177 17.44 -12.21 5.17
CA PRO A 177 16.27 -11.73 4.43
C PRO A 177 15.04 -11.56 5.33
N MET A 178 14.17 -10.61 4.97
CA MET A 178 12.80 -10.50 5.46
C MET A 178 11.88 -11.37 4.60
N ASP A 179 12.11 -12.68 4.65
CA ASP A 179 11.33 -13.69 3.93
C ASP A 179 9.90 -13.85 4.49
N ALA A 180 9.14 -14.79 3.93
CA ALA A 180 7.75 -15.02 4.33
C ALA A 180 7.59 -15.38 5.81
N ASP A 181 8.54 -16.15 6.38
CA ASP A 181 8.50 -16.56 7.79
C ASP A 181 8.83 -15.38 8.70
N PHE A 182 9.83 -14.57 8.34
CA PHE A 182 10.15 -13.34 9.05
C PHE A 182 8.95 -12.38 9.07
N LEU A 183 8.32 -12.15 7.90
CA LEU A 183 7.17 -11.25 7.77
C LEU A 183 5.94 -11.76 8.53
N ALA A 184 5.72 -13.08 8.54
CA ALA A 184 4.67 -13.69 9.36
C ALA A 184 4.94 -13.49 10.86
N GLY A 185 6.19 -13.64 11.30
CA GLY A 185 6.62 -13.36 12.67
C GLY A 185 6.42 -11.89 13.05
N LEU A 186 6.78 -10.96 12.17
CA LEU A 186 6.58 -9.52 12.35
C LEU A 186 5.10 -9.15 12.43
N ALA A 187 4.26 -9.74 11.58
CA ALA A 187 2.81 -9.55 11.62
C ALA A 187 2.21 -10.03 12.93
N CYS A 188 2.64 -11.19 13.44
CA CYS A 188 2.22 -11.72 14.73
C CYS A 188 2.68 -10.82 15.89
N LEU A 189 3.93 -10.35 15.88
CA LEU A 189 4.46 -9.44 16.89
C LEU A 189 3.66 -8.14 16.95
N ASN A 190 3.50 -7.46 15.81
CA ASN A 190 2.77 -6.20 15.72
C ASN A 190 1.29 -6.38 16.05
N GLY A 191 0.67 -7.48 15.61
CA GLY A 191 -0.71 -7.81 15.97
C GLY A 191 -0.89 -7.90 17.49
N ARG A 192 -0.02 -8.65 18.17
CA ARG A 192 -0.06 -8.75 19.64
C ARG A 192 0.17 -7.40 20.34
N LEU A 193 1.07 -6.56 19.83
CA LEU A 193 1.28 -5.21 20.36
C LEU A 193 -0.01 -4.38 20.30
N PHE A 194 -0.74 -4.43 19.19
CA PHE A 194 -2.03 -3.75 19.07
C PHE A 194 -3.10 -4.36 19.97
N SER A 195 -3.27 -5.68 19.96
CA SER A 195 -4.28 -6.34 20.79
C SER A 195 -4.07 -6.07 22.28
N ALA A 196 -2.82 -6.11 22.76
CA ALA A 196 -2.48 -5.82 24.15
C ALA A 196 -2.65 -4.33 24.48
N GLY A 197 -2.18 -3.42 23.62
CA GLY A 197 -2.24 -1.98 23.85
C GLY A 197 -3.65 -1.37 23.75
N LEU A 198 -4.56 -2.05 23.04
CA LEU A 198 -5.95 -1.61 22.87
C LEU A 198 -6.93 -2.29 23.82
N SER A 199 -6.51 -3.35 24.52
CA SER A 199 -7.37 -4.04 25.47
C SER A 199 -7.93 -3.03 26.49
N PRO A 200 -9.24 -3.08 26.81
CA PRO A 200 -9.82 -2.18 27.81
C PRO A 200 -9.01 -2.26 29.09
N GLN A 201 -8.52 -1.13 29.60
CA GLN A 201 -7.89 -1.13 30.90
C GLN A 201 -8.92 -1.65 31.90
N ALA A 202 -8.58 -2.72 32.63
CA ALA A 202 -9.35 -3.07 33.82
C ALA A 202 -9.38 -1.81 34.68
N SER A 203 -10.57 -1.26 34.90
CA SER A 203 -10.79 -0.03 35.65
C SER A 203 -9.93 -0.11 36.90
N GLY A 204 -8.90 0.73 36.97
CA GLY A 204 -7.90 0.65 38.01
C GLY A 204 -8.57 0.72 39.38
N GLU A 205 -8.31 -0.31 40.19
CA GLU A 205 -8.01 -0.09 41.60
C GLU A 205 -7.02 1.09 41.69
N GLU A 206 -7.51 2.15 42.31
CA GLU A 206 -6.77 3.20 43.04
C GLU A 206 -5.57 3.86 42.35
N ARG A 207 -5.81 5.09 41.88
CA ARG A 207 -4.85 6.16 42.13
C ARG A 207 -5.43 7.11 43.19
N ALA A 208 -4.87 6.95 44.39
CA ALA A 208 -4.95 7.78 45.61
C ALA A 208 -6.17 7.58 46.52
#